data_AF-A0A7C1ANW4-F1
#
_entry.id   AF-A0A7C1ANW4-F1
#
_cell.length_a   1.000
_cell.length_b   1.000
_cell.length_c   1.000
_cell.angle_alpha   90.00
_cell.angle_beta   90.00
_cell.angle_gamma   90.00
#
_symmetry.space_group_name_H-M   'P 1'
#
loop_
_entity.id
_entity.type
_entity.pdbx_description
1 polymer ?
#
loop_
_entity_poly.entity_id
_entity_poly.type
_entity_poly.pdbx_seq_one_letter_code
_entity_poly.pdbx_strand_id
1 'polypeptide(L)'
;SSSSADTVSYLCAQCHGKYHTWTGGASEVGTASPWLRHPTDIVLKSTGEYLAYTTYSMTAPVARPDPDTVANTGIVTPGTDIVMCLSCHRAHASPYYKMIRWDYKSSTLSTAISGCNVCHTSKN
;
A
#
# COMPACT_ATOMS: atom_id res chain seq x y z
N SER A 1 -7.84 12.05 -17.17
CA SER A 1 -7.25 10.79 -17.67
C SER A 1 -5.97 10.53 -16.89
N SER A 2 -6.00 9.70 -15.85
CA SER A 2 -4.77 9.21 -15.22
C SER A 2 -4.33 8.01 -16.05
N SER A 3 -3.28 8.21 -16.84
CA SER A 3 -2.58 7.10 -17.47
C SER A 3 -1.94 6.28 -16.36
N SER A 4 -1.98 4.95 -16.46
CA SER A 4 -1.25 4.03 -15.58
C SER A 4 0.26 4.34 -15.48
N ALA A 5 0.80 5.24 -16.31
CA ALA A 5 2.20 5.64 -16.35
C ALA A 5 2.62 6.68 -15.30
N ASP A 6 1.68 7.39 -14.66
CA ASP A 6 1.98 8.55 -13.80
C ASP A 6 2.01 8.21 -12.29
N THR A 7 2.09 6.92 -11.93
CA THR A 7 2.13 6.48 -10.53
C THR A 7 3.57 6.15 -10.09
N VAL A 8 3.83 6.31 -8.79
CA VAL A 8 5.11 5.85 -8.21
C VAL A 8 5.28 4.34 -8.37
N SER A 9 4.19 3.56 -8.28
CA SER A 9 4.28 2.11 -8.47
C SER A 9 4.64 1.75 -9.91
N TYR A 10 4.14 2.50 -10.91
CA TYR A 10 4.55 2.33 -12.31
C TYR A 10 6.04 2.62 -12.49
N LEU A 11 6.55 3.72 -11.92
CA LEU A 11 7.99 4.00 -11.93
C LEU A 11 8.81 2.83 -11.37
N CYS A 12 8.38 2.24 -10.24
CA CYS A 12 9.03 1.04 -9.71
C CYS A 12 8.94 -0.15 -10.68
N ALA A 13 7.80 -0.34 -11.34
CA ALA A 13 7.54 -1.44 -12.26
C ALA A 13 8.37 -1.38 -13.55
N GLN A 14 8.90 -0.21 -13.94
CA GLN A 14 9.80 -0.08 -15.09
C GLN A 14 11.05 -0.97 -14.97
N CYS A 15 11.52 -1.22 -13.74
CA CYS A 15 12.60 -2.16 -13.46
C CYS A 15 12.14 -3.43 -12.73
N HIS A 16 11.03 -3.35 -11.99
CA HIS A 16 10.46 -4.44 -11.19
C HIS A 16 9.12 -4.94 -11.75
N GLY A 17 9.07 -5.29 -13.03
CA GLY A 17 7.83 -5.51 -13.79
C GLY A 17 6.94 -6.73 -13.44
N LYS A 18 7.29 -7.51 -12.40
CA LYS A 18 6.51 -8.69 -11.95
C LYS A 18 6.27 -8.69 -10.45
N TYR A 19 5.68 -7.61 -9.92
CA TYR A 19 5.33 -7.56 -8.51
C TYR A 19 4.07 -6.71 -8.26
N HIS A 20 3.12 -7.28 -7.54
CA HIS A 20 2.01 -6.63 -6.82
C HIS A 20 1.02 -5.80 -7.66
N THR A 21 1.19 -5.68 -8.98
CA THR A 21 0.21 -4.98 -9.81
C THR A 21 -1.01 -5.86 -10.06
N TRP A 22 -2.22 -5.27 -10.02
CA TRP A 22 -3.43 -5.98 -10.43
C TRP A 22 -3.35 -6.44 -11.90
N THR A 23 -2.65 -5.67 -12.74
CA THR A 23 -2.38 -5.99 -14.14
C THR A 23 -1.53 -7.24 -14.33
N GLY A 24 -0.73 -7.64 -13.33
CA GLY A 24 0.00 -8.90 -13.31
C GLY A 24 -0.88 -10.14 -13.12
N GLY A 25 -2.17 -9.94 -12.81
CA GLY A 25 -3.17 -10.99 -12.70
C GLY A 25 -2.99 -11.93 -11.51
N ALA A 26 -3.71 -13.05 -11.54
CA ALA A 26 -3.79 -14.00 -10.44
C ALA A 26 -2.42 -14.61 -10.04
N SER A 27 -1.47 -14.70 -10.97
CA SER A 27 -0.10 -15.17 -10.69
C SER A 27 0.71 -14.23 -9.81
N GLU A 28 0.35 -12.94 -9.76
CA GLU A 28 1.10 -11.92 -9.02
C GLU A 28 0.44 -11.57 -7.68
N VAL A 29 -0.87 -11.35 -7.68
CA VAL A 29 -1.62 -10.92 -6.49
C VAL A 29 -2.51 -12.02 -5.89
N GLY A 30 -2.72 -13.13 -6.60
CA GLY A 30 -3.74 -14.12 -6.26
C GLY A 30 -5.12 -13.75 -6.80
N THR A 31 -6.12 -14.57 -6.52
CA THR A 31 -7.51 -14.36 -6.99
C THR A 31 -8.41 -13.70 -5.95
N ALA A 32 -8.05 -13.79 -4.66
CA ALA A 32 -8.79 -13.23 -3.54
C ALA A 32 -7.92 -13.09 -2.28
N SER A 33 -8.51 -12.53 -1.23
CA SER A 33 -7.95 -12.55 0.13
C SER A 33 -7.95 -14.00 0.68
N PRO A 34 -6.86 -14.48 1.33
CA PRO A 34 -5.58 -13.79 1.52
C PRO A 34 -4.78 -13.74 0.20
N TRP A 35 -4.34 -12.53 -0.15
CA TRP A 35 -3.60 -12.31 -1.37
C TRP A 35 -2.26 -13.04 -1.34
N LEU A 36 -1.83 -13.60 -2.48
CA LEU A 36 -0.46 -14.13 -2.62
C LEU A 36 0.56 -13.02 -2.35
N ARG A 37 0.25 -11.82 -2.87
CA ARG A 37 0.95 -10.57 -2.58
C ARG A 37 -0.07 -9.42 -2.60
N HIS A 38 0.08 -8.46 -1.68
CA HIS A 38 -0.88 -7.36 -1.60
C HIS A 38 -0.84 -6.50 -2.87
N PRO A 39 -2.00 -6.19 -3.49
CA PRO A 39 -2.05 -5.35 -4.67
C PRO A 39 -1.60 -3.90 -4.41
N THR A 40 -0.97 -3.27 -5.40
CA THR A 40 -0.62 -1.84 -5.45
C THR A 40 -1.36 -1.14 -6.59
N ASP A 41 -1.32 0.20 -6.59
CA ASP A 41 -2.10 1.08 -7.47
C ASP A 41 -3.60 0.80 -7.41
N ILE A 42 -4.07 0.48 -6.19
CA ILE A 42 -5.48 0.30 -5.90
C ILE A 42 -5.96 1.39 -4.95
N VAL A 43 -7.15 1.92 -5.22
CA VAL A 43 -7.80 2.87 -4.34
C VAL A 43 -8.18 2.18 -3.04
N LEU A 44 -7.81 2.79 -1.92
CA LEU A 44 -8.29 2.39 -0.60
C LEU A 44 -9.80 2.53 -0.60
N LYS A 45 -10.55 1.48 -0.28
CA LYS A 45 -12.02 1.51 -0.42
C LYS A 45 -12.64 2.49 0.57
N SER A 46 -13.74 3.12 0.20
CA SER A 46 -14.57 3.94 1.11
C SER A 46 -15.60 3.12 1.90
N THR A 47 -15.36 1.83 2.10
CA THR A 47 -16.29 0.90 2.74
C THR A 47 -15.57 -0.09 3.64
N GLY A 48 -16.31 -0.69 4.58
CA GLY A 48 -15.76 -1.70 5.51
C GLY A 48 -14.71 -1.12 6.45
N GLU A 49 -13.67 -1.90 6.74
CA GLU A 49 -12.60 -1.55 7.70
C GLU A 49 -11.82 -0.28 7.32
N TYR A 50 -11.80 0.08 6.04
CA TYR A 50 -11.02 1.21 5.53
C TYR A 50 -11.71 2.56 5.72
N LEU A 51 -13.01 2.59 6.02
CA LEU A 51 -13.77 3.84 6.16
C LEU A 51 -13.23 4.72 7.29
N ALA A 52 -12.67 4.11 8.34
CA ALA A 52 -12.08 4.81 9.47
C ALA A 52 -10.60 5.18 9.28
N TYR A 53 -9.98 4.78 8.16
CA TYR A 53 -8.59 5.14 7.86
C TYR A 53 -8.53 6.56 7.30
N THR A 54 -8.74 7.55 8.16
CA THR A 54 -8.85 8.97 7.79
C THR A 54 -7.64 9.80 8.21
N THR A 55 -6.65 9.18 8.86
CA THR A 55 -5.44 9.84 9.35
C THR A 55 -4.23 9.30 8.63
N TYR A 56 -3.38 10.19 8.14
CA TYR A 56 -2.18 9.81 7.40
C TYR A 56 -1.15 9.12 8.31
N SER A 57 -0.66 7.97 7.87
CA SER A 57 0.36 7.20 8.60
C SER A 57 1.72 7.27 7.92
N MET A 58 2.76 7.58 8.71
CA MET A 58 4.14 7.46 8.23
C MET A 58 4.64 6.01 8.18
N THR A 59 3.97 5.11 8.92
CA THR A 59 4.24 3.67 8.92
C THR A 59 3.68 3.00 7.68
N ALA A 60 2.47 3.38 7.24
CA ALA A 60 1.87 2.90 6.00
C ALA A 60 1.24 4.05 5.18
N PRO A 61 2.08 4.86 4.49
CA PRO A 61 1.59 6.02 3.75
C PRO A 61 0.76 5.60 2.53
N VAL A 62 -0.12 6.49 2.07
CA VAL A 62 -0.91 6.32 0.85
C VAL A 62 -0.55 7.41 -0.17
N ALA A 63 -0.64 7.06 -1.45
CA ALA A 63 -0.49 8.02 -2.55
C ALA A 63 -1.76 8.85 -2.73
N ARG A 64 -1.58 10.05 -3.30
CA ARG A 64 -2.65 10.95 -3.67
C ARG A 64 -2.80 10.90 -5.19
N PRO A 65 -4.03 10.81 -5.74
CA PRO A 65 -4.22 10.85 -7.19
C PRO A 65 -3.67 12.14 -7.81
N ASP A 66 -3.79 13.24 -7.07
CA ASP A 66 -3.23 14.55 -7.39
C ASP A 66 -2.64 15.15 -6.11
N PRO A 67 -1.31 15.14 -5.94
CA PRO A 67 -0.66 15.66 -4.73
C PRO A 67 -0.68 17.19 -4.65
N ASP A 68 -0.88 17.91 -5.76
CA ASP A 68 -0.80 19.38 -5.79
C ASP A 68 -2.07 20.04 -5.25
N THR A 69 -3.17 19.29 -5.16
CA THR A 69 -4.49 19.79 -4.72
C THR A 69 -4.86 19.37 -3.29
N VAL A 70 -3.92 18.78 -2.53
CA VAL A 70 -4.18 18.29 -1.17
C VAL A 70 -4.19 19.43 -0.15
N ALA A 71 -5.38 19.83 0.29
CA ALA A 71 -5.55 20.92 1.26
C ALA A 71 -4.98 20.61 2.67
N ASN A 72 -5.00 19.34 3.09
CA ASN A 72 -4.41 18.90 4.35
C ASN A 72 -3.74 17.54 4.20
N THR A 73 -2.41 17.52 4.30
CA THR A 73 -1.59 16.32 4.11
C THR A 73 -1.73 15.28 5.23
N GLY A 74 -2.25 15.68 6.40
CA GLY A 74 -2.50 14.80 7.53
C GLY A 74 -3.78 13.96 7.44
N ILE A 75 -4.68 14.25 6.48
CA ILE A 75 -5.97 13.58 6.34
C ILE A 75 -5.91 12.60 5.18
N VAL A 76 -6.37 11.37 5.40
CA VAL A 76 -6.59 10.36 4.35
C VAL A 76 -8.06 10.36 3.95
N THR A 77 -8.31 10.18 2.65
CA THR A 77 -9.64 10.13 2.07
C THR A 77 -9.88 8.73 1.49
N PRO A 78 -10.51 7.82 2.25
CA PRO A 78 -10.97 6.54 1.73
C PRO A 78 -11.87 6.74 0.50
N GLY A 79 -11.70 5.89 -0.50
CA GLY A 79 -12.34 6.00 -1.82
C GLY A 79 -11.58 6.91 -2.80
N THR A 80 -10.48 7.52 -2.38
CA THR A 80 -9.66 8.40 -3.23
C THR A 80 -8.18 8.05 -3.15
N ASP A 81 -7.62 7.97 -1.94
CA ASP A 81 -6.19 7.71 -1.77
C ASP A 81 -5.81 6.28 -2.16
N ILE A 82 -4.57 6.11 -2.60
CA ILE A 82 -4.11 4.92 -3.31
C ILE A 82 -3.06 4.17 -2.50
N VAL A 83 -3.20 2.85 -2.39
CA VAL A 83 -2.14 1.98 -1.88
C VAL A 83 -1.07 1.83 -2.97
N MET A 84 0.17 2.16 -2.65
CA MET A 84 1.30 2.14 -3.58
C MET A 84 2.42 1.20 -3.09
N CYS A 85 3.42 0.94 -3.92
CA CYS A 85 4.62 0.18 -3.51
C CYS A 85 5.22 0.71 -2.19
N LEU A 86 5.32 2.04 -2.08
CA LEU A 86 5.88 2.71 -0.92
C LEU A 86 4.96 2.73 0.31
N SER A 87 3.73 2.22 0.23
CA SER A 87 2.88 2.02 1.41
C SER A 87 3.49 0.99 2.36
N CYS A 88 4.18 -0.01 1.82
CA CYS A 88 4.85 -1.03 2.63
C CYS A 88 6.37 -0.91 2.57
N HIS A 89 6.93 -0.51 1.42
CA HIS A 89 8.38 -0.46 1.20
C HIS A 89 8.96 0.94 1.42
N ARG A 90 10.27 0.98 1.72
CA ARG A 90 11.10 2.20 1.64
C ARG A 90 11.91 2.16 0.36
N ALA A 91 12.09 3.34 -0.26
CA ALA A 91 12.76 3.45 -1.56
C ALA A 91 14.26 3.11 -1.50
N HIS A 92 14.99 3.64 -0.53
CA HIS A 92 16.46 3.50 -0.48
C HIS A 92 16.92 2.28 0.32
N ALA A 93 16.45 2.14 1.56
CA ALA A 93 16.81 1.04 2.44
C ALA A 93 15.82 0.98 3.61
N SER A 94 15.79 -0.18 4.27
CA SER A 94 15.18 -0.37 5.57
C SER A 94 15.95 -1.47 6.31
N PRO A 95 16.03 -1.41 7.66
CA PRO A 95 16.60 -2.51 8.46
C PRO A 95 15.78 -3.81 8.36
N TYR A 96 14.56 -3.75 7.82
CA TYR A 96 13.67 -4.90 7.76
C TYR A 96 13.76 -5.66 6.44
N TYR A 97 13.63 -6.98 6.51
CA TYR A 97 13.73 -7.91 5.38
C TYR A 97 12.87 -7.47 4.19
N LYS A 98 13.39 -7.46 2.95
CA LYS A 98 12.71 -6.94 1.74
C LYS A 98 12.39 -5.43 1.77
N MET A 99 13.16 -4.64 2.53
CA MET A 99 13.09 -3.17 2.53
C MET A 99 11.71 -2.60 2.95
N ILE A 100 10.92 -3.35 3.70
CA ILE A 100 9.62 -2.94 4.24
C ILE A 100 9.75 -2.02 5.44
N ARG A 101 8.70 -1.31 5.82
CA ARG A 101 8.71 -0.26 6.86
C ARG A 101 8.67 -0.77 8.30
N TRP A 102 8.37 -2.04 8.52
CA TRP A 102 8.29 -2.69 9.84
C TRP A 102 8.87 -4.11 9.80
N ASP A 103 9.08 -4.72 10.96
CA ASP A 103 9.64 -6.06 11.09
C ASP A 103 8.61 -7.16 10.80
N TYR A 104 8.25 -7.35 9.53
CA TYR A 104 7.34 -8.41 9.06
C TYR A 104 7.87 -9.84 9.30
N LYS A 105 9.18 -9.99 9.56
CA LYS A 105 9.80 -11.29 9.84
C LYS A 105 9.89 -11.60 11.33
N SER A 106 9.37 -10.72 12.18
CA SER A 106 9.32 -10.93 13.62
C SER A 106 8.60 -12.24 13.96
N SER A 107 9.09 -12.95 14.97
CA SER A 107 8.38 -14.08 15.58
C SER A 107 7.20 -13.62 16.44
N THR A 108 7.12 -12.33 16.77
CA THR A 108 6.00 -11.74 17.50
C THR A 108 4.96 -11.23 16.51
N LEU A 109 3.76 -11.85 16.50
CA LEU A 109 2.72 -11.55 15.52
C LEU A 109 2.37 -10.06 15.46
N SER A 110 2.13 -9.42 16.61
CA SER A 110 1.78 -7.99 16.68
C SER A 110 2.84 -7.07 16.05
N THR A 111 4.11 -7.48 16.10
CA THR A 111 5.21 -6.77 15.45
C THR A 111 5.20 -7.03 13.94
N ALA A 112 5.02 -8.30 13.53
CA ALA A 112 5.00 -8.72 12.13
C ALA A 112 3.88 -8.07 11.32
N ILE A 113 2.70 -7.87 11.93
CA ILE A 113 1.52 -7.30 11.27
C ILE A 113 1.34 -5.80 11.58
N SER A 114 2.25 -5.18 12.32
CA SER A 114 2.09 -3.80 12.80
C SER A 114 1.76 -2.79 11.70
N GLY A 115 2.38 -2.92 10.51
CA GLY A 115 2.05 -2.08 9.36
C GLY A 115 0.77 -2.49 8.61
N CYS A 116 0.41 -3.77 8.61
CA CYS A 116 -0.87 -4.24 8.04
C CYS A 116 -2.05 -3.67 8.83
N ASN A 117 -1.95 -3.68 10.16
CA ASN A 117 -2.98 -3.21 11.08
C ASN A 117 -3.20 -1.70 11.04
N VAL A 118 -2.36 -0.96 10.31
CA VAL A 118 -2.58 0.46 10.04
C VAL A 118 -3.82 0.65 9.17
N CYS A 119 -4.05 -0.23 8.19
CA CYS A 119 -5.20 -0.16 7.28
C CYS A 119 -6.24 -1.26 7.54
N HIS A 120 -5.85 -2.37 8.16
CA HIS A 120 -6.73 -3.51 8.45
C HIS A 120 -7.09 -3.58 9.92
N THR A 121 -8.38 -3.50 10.24
CA THR A 121 -8.87 -3.66 11.62
C THR A 121 -9.40 -5.07 11.89
N SER A 122 -9.53 -5.89 10.83
CA SER A 122 -10.16 -7.21 10.88
C SER A 122 -9.33 -8.35 10.26
N LYS A 123 -8.16 -8.05 9.69
CA LYS A 123 -7.24 -9.01 9.07
C LYS A 123 -5.94 -9.11 9.87
N ASN A 124 -5.98 -9.89 10.96
CA ASN A 124 -5.00 -9.90 12.04
C ASN A 124 -4.32 -11.26 12.18
#